data_AF-A0A916WNT2-F1
#
_entry.id   AF-A0A916WNT2-F1
#
_cell.length_a   1.000
_cell.length_b   1.000
_cell.length_c   1.000
_cell.angle_alpha   90.00
_cell.angle_beta   90.00
_cell.angle_gamma   90.00
#
_symmetry.space_group_name_H-M   'P 1'
#
loop_
_entity.id
_entity.type
_entity.pdbx_description
1 polymer ?
#
loop_
_entity_poly.entity_id
_entity_poly.type
_entity_poly.pdbx_seq_one_letter_code
_entity_poly.pdbx_strand_id
1 'polypeptide(L)'
;MIATALVHTEAAEIEVSVTEPAVLRSAIAIARESAQALFRTVDADDENSEVHAFSVAEGAPVLVSTLLHRVVTEALLAADLTDGAVRAVRPTEQTPRTGRFAWLRRSSVREGLELDDQRSVPSWHRADIGDGIITLEPGYDFILDDVLPAFLADDIARTLTDRLGYGAKVTVRTSTVEVTTAAGTAPSDGWRISGIGNSAAPLTLPCQHALAVRRLDAHSRIAVLADSALLALAGSAVATTHPDSAARWLSSHRMAGCIVDDADRKASTPENMIGAWPELTESQAA
;
A
#
# COMPACT_ATOMS: atom_id res chain seq x y z
N MET A 1 13.63 7.31 23.52
CA MET A 1 14.52 7.80 22.45
C MET A 1 14.20 6.96 21.23
N ILE A 2 13.82 7.56 20.10
CA ILE A 2 13.47 6.81 18.88
C ILE A 2 14.73 6.67 18.04
N ALA A 3 14.98 5.46 17.52
CA ALA A 3 16.07 5.22 16.59
C ALA A 3 15.49 4.84 15.22
N THR A 4 16.00 5.47 14.17
CA THR A 4 15.47 5.35 12.81
C THR A 4 16.57 4.95 11.84
N ALA A 5 16.26 4.07 10.89
CA ALA A 5 17.15 3.68 9.81
C ALA A 5 16.39 3.57 8.49
N LEU A 6 17.09 3.84 7.39
CA LEU A 6 16.60 3.66 6.04
C LEU A 6 17.19 2.40 5.42
N VAL A 7 16.33 1.58 4.82
CA VAL A 7 16.67 0.36 4.11
C VAL A 7 16.26 0.55 2.65
N HIS A 8 17.24 0.59 1.77
CA HIS A 8 17.00 0.65 0.34
C HIS A 8 16.88 -0.78 -0.22
N THR A 9 15.86 -0.99 -1.03
CA THR A 9 15.66 -2.20 -1.84
C THR A 9 15.59 -1.80 -3.31
N GLU A 10 15.52 -2.77 -4.21
CA GLU A 10 15.41 -2.49 -5.65
C GLU A 10 14.08 -1.82 -6.03
N ALA A 11 13.01 -2.04 -5.24
CA ALA A 11 11.65 -1.59 -5.57
C ALA A 11 11.09 -0.52 -4.61
N ALA A 12 11.67 -0.37 -3.42
CA ALA A 12 11.15 0.52 -2.38
C ALA A 12 12.24 1.02 -1.42
N GLU A 13 11.98 2.17 -0.79
CA GLU A 13 12.70 2.64 0.38
C GLU A 13 11.87 2.34 1.63
N ILE A 14 12.50 1.73 2.64
CA ILE A 14 11.82 1.33 3.87
C ILE A 14 12.49 2.05 5.04
N GLU A 15 11.79 3.01 5.64
CA GLU A 15 12.19 3.63 6.90
C GLU A 15 11.65 2.81 8.06
N VAL A 16 12.53 2.40 8.97
CA VAL A 16 12.18 1.66 10.18
C VAL A 16 12.56 2.50 11.38
N SER A 17 11.59 2.80 12.24
CA SER A 17 11.79 3.48 13.51
C SER A 17 11.36 2.59 14.67
N VAL A 18 12.19 2.49 15.71
CA VAL A 18 11.93 1.65 16.89
C VAL A 18 12.03 2.46 18.18
N THR A 19 11.26 2.07 19.20
CA THR A 19 11.29 2.72 20.52
C THR A 19 12.53 2.40 21.35
N GLU A 20 13.20 1.27 21.07
CA GLU A 20 14.42 0.83 21.74
C GLU A 20 15.62 0.87 20.77
N PRO A 21 16.57 1.81 20.92
CA PRO A 21 17.71 1.93 20.01
C PRO A 21 18.58 0.67 19.91
N ALA A 22 18.70 -0.12 20.98
CA ALA A 22 19.54 -1.31 20.99
C ALA A 22 19.10 -2.37 19.96
N VAL A 23 17.83 -2.39 19.56
CA VAL A 23 17.30 -3.39 18.62
C VAL A 23 17.31 -2.93 17.16
N LEU A 24 17.75 -1.70 16.86
CA LEU A 24 17.69 -1.13 15.50
C LEU A 24 18.40 -2.01 14.46
N ARG A 25 19.56 -2.60 14.80
CA ARG A 25 20.29 -3.50 13.89
C ARG A 25 19.46 -4.73 13.51
N SER A 26 18.82 -5.36 14.50
CA SER A 26 17.94 -6.50 14.27
C SER A 26 16.70 -6.09 13.46
N ALA A 27 16.18 -4.90 13.71
CA ALA A 27 15.04 -4.37 12.97
C ALA A 27 15.35 -4.16 11.47
N ILE A 28 16.54 -3.63 11.16
CA ILE A 28 17.04 -3.50 9.78
C ILE A 28 17.15 -4.87 9.10
N ALA A 29 17.67 -5.88 9.81
CA ALA A 29 17.82 -7.23 9.26
C ALA A 29 16.45 -7.84 8.92
N ILE A 30 15.49 -7.74 9.84
CA ILE A 30 14.10 -8.22 9.63
C ILE A 30 13.46 -7.52 8.43
N ALA A 31 13.56 -6.18 8.35
CA ALA A 31 12.97 -5.44 7.24
C ALA A 31 13.55 -5.85 5.87
N ARG A 32 14.87 -6.08 5.80
CA ARG A 32 15.53 -6.59 4.58
C ARG A 32 15.07 -7.99 4.21
N GLU A 33 15.03 -8.90 5.19
CA GLU A 33 14.60 -10.29 5.00
C GLU A 33 13.15 -10.35 4.50
N SER A 34 12.23 -9.62 5.15
CA SER A 34 10.83 -9.54 4.74
C SER A 34 10.68 -8.99 3.32
N ALA A 35 11.36 -7.89 2.99
CA ALA A 35 11.28 -7.30 1.66
C ALA A 35 11.85 -8.23 0.58
N GLN A 36 13.00 -8.86 0.85
CA GLN A 36 13.63 -9.79 -0.08
C GLN A 36 12.77 -11.04 -0.31
N ALA A 37 12.17 -11.60 0.74
CA ALA A 37 11.26 -12.73 0.62
C ALA A 37 10.03 -12.36 -0.20
N LEU A 38 9.42 -11.20 0.07
CA LEU A 38 8.26 -10.72 -0.65
C LEU A 38 8.57 -10.52 -2.14
N PHE A 39 9.60 -9.74 -2.48
CA PHE A 39 9.90 -9.44 -3.88
C PHE A 39 10.27 -10.67 -4.70
N ARG A 40 11.00 -11.64 -4.14
CA ARG A 40 11.25 -12.92 -4.83
C ARG A 40 9.98 -13.73 -5.10
N THR A 41 8.97 -13.57 -4.25
CA THR A 41 7.71 -14.32 -4.37
C THR A 41 6.81 -13.70 -5.44
N VAL A 42 6.81 -12.38 -5.57
CA VAL A 42 5.84 -11.60 -6.37
C VAL A 42 6.42 -10.95 -7.64
N ASP A 43 7.73 -11.08 -7.90
CA ASP A 43 8.36 -10.56 -9.13
C ASP A 43 7.93 -11.37 -10.34
N ALA A 44 6.87 -10.93 -11.03
CA ALA A 44 6.30 -11.62 -12.19
C ALA A 44 7.27 -11.75 -13.39
N ASP A 45 8.39 -11.02 -13.38
CA ASP A 45 9.44 -11.12 -14.39
C ASP A 45 10.55 -12.12 -14.01
N ASP A 46 10.59 -12.56 -12.75
CA ASP A 46 11.44 -13.66 -12.32
C ASP A 46 10.70 -14.98 -12.59
N GLU A 47 11.26 -15.79 -13.50
CA GLU A 47 10.76 -17.12 -13.83
C GLU A 47 10.77 -18.09 -12.63
N ASN A 48 11.55 -17.78 -11.60
CA ASN A 48 11.63 -18.54 -10.35
C ASN A 48 10.69 -18.00 -9.27
N SER A 49 9.97 -16.91 -9.54
CA SER A 49 8.97 -16.41 -8.60
C SER A 49 7.78 -17.35 -8.51
N GLU A 50 7.16 -17.36 -7.35
CA GLU A 50 5.97 -18.16 -7.14
C GLU A 50 4.77 -17.63 -7.93
N VAL A 51 4.68 -16.31 -8.12
CA VAL A 51 3.63 -15.71 -8.96
C VAL A 51 3.77 -16.08 -10.44
N HIS A 52 4.99 -16.38 -10.92
CA HIS A 52 5.20 -16.84 -12.29
C HIS A 52 4.56 -18.20 -12.56
N ALA A 53 4.36 -19.04 -11.53
CA ALA A 53 3.71 -20.34 -11.67
C ALA A 53 2.31 -20.25 -12.28
N PHE A 54 1.56 -19.16 -12.03
CA PHE A 54 0.23 -18.96 -12.62
C PHE A 54 0.26 -18.73 -14.13
N SER A 55 1.35 -18.16 -14.64
CA SER A 55 1.51 -17.95 -16.08
C SER A 55 1.73 -19.25 -16.84
N VAL A 56 2.26 -20.29 -16.16
CA VAL A 56 2.52 -21.62 -16.72
C VAL A 56 1.39 -22.61 -16.42
N ALA A 57 0.62 -22.38 -15.35
CA ALA A 57 -0.43 -23.29 -14.91
C ALA A 57 -1.67 -23.31 -15.84
N GLU A 58 -1.88 -22.28 -16.66
CA GLU A 58 -2.99 -22.19 -17.64
C GLU A 58 -4.35 -22.59 -17.05
N GLY A 59 -4.67 -22.10 -15.84
CA GLY A 59 -5.93 -22.41 -15.15
C GLY A 59 -5.90 -23.62 -14.23
N ALA A 60 -4.78 -24.35 -14.16
CA ALA A 60 -4.61 -25.41 -13.16
C ALA A 60 -4.44 -24.81 -11.74
N PRO A 61 -4.97 -25.46 -10.69
CA PRO A 61 -4.73 -25.04 -9.32
C PRO A 61 -3.24 -25.08 -8.94
N VAL A 62 -2.75 -24.04 -8.29
CA VAL A 62 -1.35 -23.88 -7.86
C VAL A 62 -1.29 -23.88 -6.34
N LEU A 63 -0.50 -24.78 -5.76
CA LEU A 63 -0.16 -24.73 -4.33
C LEU A 63 0.85 -23.60 -4.12
N VAL A 64 0.54 -22.70 -3.19
CA VAL A 64 1.35 -21.52 -2.90
C VAL A 64 1.79 -21.46 -1.44
N SER A 65 2.85 -20.70 -1.20
CA SER A 65 3.34 -20.36 0.12
C SER A 65 2.32 -19.51 0.87
N THR A 66 2.42 -19.54 2.20
CA THR A 66 1.62 -18.66 3.06
C THR A 66 1.84 -17.18 2.75
N LEU A 67 3.04 -16.80 2.29
CA LEU A 67 3.34 -15.42 1.94
C LEU A 67 2.54 -14.98 0.71
N LEU A 68 2.63 -15.73 -0.40
CA LEU A 68 1.89 -15.38 -1.61
C LEU A 68 0.38 -15.46 -1.37
N HIS A 69 -0.09 -16.49 -0.66
CA HIS A 69 -1.50 -16.63 -0.32
C HIS A 69 -2.03 -15.38 0.39
N ARG A 70 -1.31 -14.86 1.40
CA ARG A 70 -1.71 -13.64 2.12
C ARG A 70 -1.71 -12.41 1.21
N VAL A 71 -0.68 -12.23 0.39
CA VAL A 71 -0.59 -11.08 -0.53
C VAL A 71 -1.73 -11.09 -1.55
N VAL A 72 -2.01 -12.24 -2.18
CA VAL A 72 -3.10 -12.35 -3.15
C VAL A 72 -4.45 -12.13 -2.46
N THR A 73 -4.64 -12.67 -1.26
CA THR A 73 -5.87 -12.43 -0.48
C THR A 73 -6.08 -10.94 -0.22
N GLU A 74 -5.05 -10.21 0.20
CA GLU A 74 -5.14 -8.76 0.43
C GLU A 74 -5.36 -7.99 -0.88
N ALA A 75 -4.74 -8.42 -1.98
CA ALA A 75 -4.95 -7.83 -3.30
C ALA A 75 -6.41 -7.97 -3.75
N LEU A 76 -6.98 -9.18 -3.70
CA LEU A 76 -8.37 -9.43 -4.07
C LEU A 76 -9.34 -8.69 -3.15
N LEU A 77 -9.06 -8.67 -1.84
CA LEU A 77 -9.86 -7.91 -0.87
C LEU A 77 -9.85 -6.41 -1.18
N ALA A 78 -8.68 -5.83 -1.49
CA ALA A 78 -8.58 -4.42 -1.85
C ALA A 78 -9.30 -4.11 -3.17
N ALA A 79 -9.19 -4.99 -4.16
CA ALA A 79 -9.92 -4.84 -5.42
C ALA A 79 -11.43 -4.86 -5.22
N ASP A 80 -11.94 -5.80 -4.42
CA ASP A 80 -13.36 -5.89 -4.09
C ASP A 80 -13.84 -4.67 -3.27
N LEU A 81 -13.10 -4.31 -2.22
CA LEU A 81 -13.43 -3.17 -1.35
C LEU A 81 -13.50 -1.83 -2.12
N THR A 82 -12.70 -1.70 -3.17
CA THR A 82 -12.56 -0.46 -3.94
C THR A 82 -13.26 -0.48 -5.29
N ASP A 83 -14.04 -1.53 -5.58
CA ASP A 83 -14.69 -1.74 -6.87
C ASP A 83 -13.69 -1.60 -8.06
N GLY A 84 -12.49 -2.14 -7.87
CA GLY A 84 -11.44 -2.18 -8.89
C GLY A 84 -10.55 -0.93 -8.98
N ALA A 85 -10.70 0.06 -8.08
CA ALA A 85 -9.76 1.18 -8.03
C ALA A 85 -8.33 0.71 -7.67
N VAL A 86 -8.21 -0.33 -6.83
CA VAL A 86 -7.01 -1.15 -6.69
C VAL A 86 -7.16 -2.36 -7.60
N ARG A 87 -6.16 -2.65 -8.45
CA ARG A 87 -6.21 -3.79 -9.37
C ARG A 87 -5.43 -4.96 -8.80
N ALA A 88 -6.06 -6.14 -8.79
CA ALA A 88 -5.41 -7.39 -8.37
C ALA A 88 -5.14 -8.36 -9.53
N VAL A 89 -5.94 -8.27 -10.59
CA VAL A 89 -5.90 -9.19 -11.73
C VAL A 89 -6.10 -8.41 -13.04
N ARG A 90 -5.30 -8.71 -14.06
CA ARG A 90 -5.42 -8.14 -15.41
C ARG A 90 -5.45 -9.21 -16.50
N PRO A 91 -6.08 -8.96 -17.65
CA PRO A 91 -5.91 -9.80 -18.83
C PRO A 91 -4.46 -9.76 -19.34
N THR A 92 -3.92 -10.91 -19.72
CA THR A 92 -2.57 -11.05 -20.27
C THR A 92 -2.42 -10.35 -21.63
N GLU A 93 -3.47 -10.30 -22.44
CA GLU A 93 -3.45 -9.71 -23.80
C GLU A 93 -3.50 -8.17 -23.81
N GLN A 94 -4.00 -7.53 -22.74
CA GLN A 94 -4.20 -6.08 -22.71
C GLN A 94 -2.91 -5.28 -22.48
N THR A 95 -1.78 -5.91 -22.16
CA THR A 95 -0.50 -5.21 -22.03
C THR A 95 0.65 -6.21 -22.19
N PRO A 96 1.63 -5.97 -23.11
CA PRO A 96 2.87 -6.74 -23.09
C PRO A 96 3.43 -6.76 -21.67
N ARG A 97 3.97 -7.89 -21.19
CA ARG A 97 4.79 -7.94 -19.98
C ARG A 97 5.92 -6.91 -20.15
N THR A 98 5.73 -5.69 -19.67
CA THR A 98 6.77 -4.67 -19.64
C THR A 98 7.63 -5.03 -18.46
N GLY A 99 8.72 -5.74 -18.74
CA GLY A 99 9.61 -6.26 -17.71
C GLY A 99 10.14 -5.21 -16.74
N ARG A 100 10.77 -5.70 -15.67
CA ARG A 100 11.36 -5.02 -14.52
C ARG A 100 11.28 -3.49 -14.61
N PHE A 101 10.41 -2.93 -13.78
CA PHE A 101 10.19 -1.50 -13.57
C PHE A 101 9.35 -0.78 -14.66
N ALA A 102 8.11 -1.23 -14.85
CA ALA A 102 7.10 -0.53 -15.66
C ALA A 102 6.87 0.94 -15.24
N TRP A 103 7.22 1.33 -14.01
CA TRP A 103 7.16 2.71 -13.51
C TRP A 103 8.30 3.63 -14.01
N LEU A 104 9.33 3.12 -14.70
CA LEU A 104 10.39 3.93 -15.31
C LEU A 104 10.07 4.41 -16.74
N ARG A 105 9.01 3.92 -17.37
CA ARG A 105 8.54 4.46 -18.65
C ARG A 105 7.28 5.28 -18.45
N ARG A 106 7.45 6.61 -18.49
CA ARG A 106 6.38 7.52 -18.90
C ARG A 106 5.83 7.00 -20.23
N SER A 107 4.70 6.32 -20.17
CA SER A 107 3.91 5.98 -21.33
C SER A 107 3.04 7.19 -21.58
N SER A 108 3.37 7.95 -22.62
CA SER A 108 2.46 8.88 -23.25
C SER A 108 1.09 8.23 -23.37
N VAL A 109 0.07 8.88 -22.81
CA VAL A 109 -1.35 8.61 -23.04
C VAL A 109 -1.54 8.33 -24.53
N ARG A 110 -1.83 7.08 -24.89
CA ARG A 110 -2.55 6.81 -26.12
C ARG A 110 -4.01 6.80 -25.72
N GLU A 111 -4.69 7.92 -25.96
CA GLU A 111 -6.13 7.91 -26.20
C GLU A 111 -6.38 6.89 -27.32
N GLY A 112 -7.14 5.84 -27.02
CA GLY A 112 -7.45 4.81 -28.01
C GLY A 112 -8.06 3.56 -27.43
N LEU A 113 -9.40 3.54 -27.45
CA LEU A 113 -10.31 2.41 -27.26
C LEU A 113 -10.33 1.79 -25.85
N GLU A 114 -11.17 2.39 -24.99
CA GLU A 114 -11.94 1.60 -24.03
C GLU A 114 -12.78 0.62 -24.84
N LEU A 115 -12.33 -0.64 -24.94
CA LEU A 115 -13.24 -1.73 -25.24
C LEU A 115 -14.17 -1.82 -24.04
N ASP A 116 -15.41 -1.39 -24.25
CA ASP A 116 -16.61 -1.72 -23.48
C ASP A 116 -16.75 -3.25 -23.44
N ASP A 117 -15.91 -3.89 -22.63
CA ASP A 117 -16.06 -5.30 -22.34
C ASP A 117 -17.15 -5.36 -21.28
N GLN A 118 -18.38 -5.57 -21.74
CA GLN A 118 -19.54 -6.01 -20.96
C GLN A 118 -19.29 -7.37 -20.27
N ARG A 119 -18.13 -7.57 -19.63
CA ARG A 119 -17.90 -8.67 -18.71
C ARG A 119 -18.67 -8.34 -17.46
N SER A 120 -19.82 -8.98 -17.27
CA SER A 120 -20.69 -8.81 -16.10
C SER A 120 -20.03 -9.18 -14.77
N VAL A 121 -18.81 -9.75 -14.80
CA VAL A 121 -18.07 -10.21 -13.64
C VAL A 121 -16.69 -9.52 -13.61
N PRO A 122 -16.39 -8.76 -12.53
CA PRO A 122 -15.10 -8.09 -12.34
C PRO A 122 -13.88 -9.01 -12.50
N SER A 123 -12.74 -8.46 -12.92
CA SER A 123 -11.54 -9.27 -13.22
C SER A 123 -10.92 -9.95 -12.00
N TRP A 124 -11.07 -9.40 -10.79
CA TRP A 124 -10.55 -10.02 -9.57
C TRP A 124 -11.40 -11.22 -9.10
N HIS A 125 -12.61 -11.40 -9.62
CA HIS A 125 -13.42 -12.63 -9.41
C HIS A 125 -12.98 -13.80 -10.29
N ARG A 126 -11.90 -13.63 -11.07
CA ARG A 126 -11.28 -14.67 -11.92
C ARG A 126 -10.29 -15.54 -11.17
N ALA A 127 -10.03 -15.21 -9.91
CA ALA A 127 -9.19 -15.97 -9.01
C ALA A 127 -10.07 -16.66 -7.95
N ASP A 128 -9.80 -17.95 -7.73
CA ASP A 128 -10.36 -18.72 -6.63
C ASP A 128 -9.25 -19.05 -5.63
N ILE A 129 -9.54 -18.94 -4.34
CA ILE A 129 -8.57 -19.11 -3.24
C ILE A 129 -9.16 -20.03 -2.19
N GLY A 130 -8.42 -21.08 -1.83
CA GLY A 130 -8.76 -21.94 -0.70
C GLY A 130 -7.57 -22.78 -0.22
N ASP A 131 -7.38 -22.88 1.10
CA ASP A 131 -6.42 -23.76 1.76
C ASP A 131 -4.97 -23.73 1.21
N GLY A 132 -4.48 -22.54 0.83
CA GLY A 132 -3.13 -22.39 0.25
C GLY A 132 -3.04 -22.79 -1.23
N ILE A 133 -4.17 -23.08 -1.86
CA ILE A 133 -4.29 -23.33 -3.29
C ILE A 133 -4.99 -22.14 -3.93
N ILE A 134 -4.47 -21.69 -5.06
CA ILE A 134 -5.04 -20.60 -5.84
C ILE A 134 -5.23 -21.10 -7.27
N THR A 135 -6.38 -20.78 -7.85
CA THR A 135 -6.67 -21.01 -9.26
C THR A 135 -6.93 -19.66 -9.93
N LEU A 136 -6.32 -19.42 -11.09
CA LEU A 136 -6.53 -18.18 -11.86
C LEU A 136 -7.03 -18.55 -13.25
N GLU A 137 -8.11 -17.91 -13.70
CA GLU A 137 -8.66 -18.15 -15.04
C GLU A 137 -7.59 -17.94 -16.13
N PRO A 138 -7.51 -18.81 -17.16
CA PRO A 138 -6.54 -18.66 -18.25
C PRO A 138 -6.63 -17.29 -18.94
N GLY A 139 -5.47 -16.75 -19.34
CA GLY A 139 -5.40 -15.44 -20.00
C GLY A 139 -5.46 -14.25 -19.05
N TYR A 140 -5.29 -14.49 -17.74
CA TYR A 140 -5.15 -13.47 -16.72
C TYR A 140 -3.84 -13.62 -15.95
N ASP A 141 -3.31 -12.50 -15.45
CA ASP A 141 -2.14 -12.42 -14.57
C ASP A 141 -2.49 -11.61 -13.30
N PHE A 142 -1.85 -11.95 -12.18
CA PHE A 142 -1.90 -11.13 -10.98
C PHE A 142 -1.12 -9.81 -11.17
N ILE A 143 -1.67 -8.72 -10.63
CA ILE A 143 -0.96 -7.46 -10.39
C ILE A 143 -0.97 -7.24 -8.88
N LEU A 144 0.20 -7.26 -8.26
CA LEU A 144 0.29 -7.13 -6.80
C LEU A 144 0.91 -5.79 -6.38
N ASP A 145 1.56 -5.08 -7.30
CA ASP A 145 2.34 -3.86 -7.07
C ASP A 145 1.60 -2.78 -6.27
N ASP A 146 0.29 -2.63 -6.50
CA ASP A 146 -0.52 -1.62 -5.82
C ASP A 146 -0.61 -1.88 -4.31
N VAL A 147 -0.66 -3.15 -3.89
CA VAL A 147 -0.85 -3.53 -2.48
C VAL A 147 0.45 -3.84 -1.75
N LEU A 148 1.54 -4.14 -2.46
CA LEU A 148 2.82 -4.50 -1.83
C LEU A 148 3.31 -3.49 -0.78
N PRO A 149 3.20 -2.16 -0.97
CA PRO A 149 3.68 -1.20 0.03
C PRO A 149 2.92 -1.29 1.34
N ALA A 150 1.60 -1.46 1.28
CA ALA A 150 0.75 -1.61 2.46
C ALA A 150 1.03 -2.94 3.17
N PHE A 151 1.05 -4.04 2.39
CA PHE A 151 1.37 -5.37 2.91
C PHE A 151 2.73 -5.39 3.60
N LEU A 152 3.76 -4.87 2.94
CA LEU A 152 5.13 -4.90 3.45
C LEU A 152 5.29 -4.03 4.70
N ALA A 153 4.66 -2.86 4.75
CA ALA A 153 4.69 -2.00 5.92
C ALA A 153 4.07 -2.70 7.14
N ASP A 154 2.87 -3.27 6.99
CA ASP A 154 2.16 -3.95 8.09
C ASP A 154 2.88 -5.23 8.51
N ASP A 155 3.36 -6.03 7.56
CA ASP A 155 4.07 -7.27 7.85
C ASP A 155 5.38 -7.02 8.61
N ILE A 156 6.17 -6.01 8.22
CA ILE A 156 7.39 -5.64 8.94
C ILE A 156 7.04 -5.09 10.32
N ALA A 157 6.11 -4.13 10.44
CA ALA A 157 5.80 -3.51 11.72
C ALA A 157 5.33 -4.53 12.76
N ARG A 158 4.44 -5.45 12.34
CA ARG A 158 3.98 -6.55 13.18
C ARG A 158 5.11 -7.52 13.50
N THR A 159 5.90 -7.95 12.51
CA THR A 159 7.02 -8.88 12.73
C THR A 159 8.06 -8.31 13.70
N LEU A 160 8.34 -7.01 13.63
CA LEU A 160 9.23 -6.33 14.57
C LEU A 160 8.66 -6.35 15.99
N THR A 161 7.37 -6.06 16.14
CA THR A 161 6.70 -6.08 17.44
C THR A 161 6.68 -7.49 18.02
N ASP A 162 6.31 -8.49 17.23
CA ASP A 162 6.19 -9.88 17.65
C ASP A 162 7.55 -10.50 18.03
N ARG A 163 8.61 -10.18 17.26
CA ARG A 163 9.94 -10.77 17.47
C ARG A 163 10.80 -10.02 18.47
N LEU A 164 10.66 -8.70 18.56
CA LEU A 164 11.52 -7.86 19.39
C LEU A 164 10.82 -7.34 20.65
N GLY A 165 9.48 -7.32 20.69
CA GLY A 165 8.70 -6.88 21.85
C GLY A 165 8.65 -5.36 22.05
N TYR A 166 9.00 -4.58 21.01
CA TYR A 166 9.07 -3.11 21.07
C TYR A 166 8.15 -2.48 20.03
N GLY A 167 7.80 -1.20 20.26
CA GLY A 167 7.06 -0.43 19.28
C GLY A 167 7.88 -0.15 18.04
N ALA A 168 7.26 -0.28 16.87
CA ALA A 168 7.86 -0.01 15.58
C ALA A 168 6.93 0.84 14.70
N LYS A 169 7.49 1.85 14.03
CA LYS A 169 6.88 2.55 12.91
C LYS A 169 7.65 2.18 11.64
N VAL A 170 6.93 1.76 10.61
CA VAL A 170 7.50 1.40 9.32
C VAL A 170 6.85 2.29 8.26
N THR A 171 7.68 2.91 7.44
CA THR A 171 7.25 3.66 6.26
C THR A 171 7.86 3.00 5.03
N VAL A 172 7.01 2.54 4.12
CA VAL A 172 7.41 1.99 2.82
C VAL A 172 7.07 3.02 1.75
N ARG A 173 8.08 3.49 1.02
CA ARG A 173 7.95 4.46 -0.05
C ARG A 173 8.31 3.83 -1.39
N THR A 174 7.40 3.96 -2.34
CA THR A 174 7.63 3.68 -3.76
C THR A 174 7.60 4.96 -4.57
N SER A 175 7.67 4.85 -5.89
CA SER A 175 7.57 6.01 -6.80
C SER A 175 6.19 6.67 -6.80
N THR A 176 5.13 5.94 -6.41
CA THR A 176 3.72 6.37 -6.52
C THR A 176 3.02 6.52 -5.18
N VAL A 177 3.42 5.74 -4.17
CA VAL A 177 2.75 5.70 -2.86
C VAL A 177 3.76 5.59 -1.72
N GLU A 178 3.44 6.25 -0.63
CA GLU A 178 4.10 6.10 0.66
C GLU A 178 3.07 5.59 1.67
N VAL A 179 3.40 4.49 2.34
CA VAL A 179 2.53 3.90 3.37
C VAL A 179 3.28 3.83 4.68
N THR A 180 2.74 4.45 5.72
CA THR A 180 3.28 4.45 7.08
C THR A 180 2.33 3.74 8.01
N THR A 181 2.83 2.78 8.77
CA THR A 181 2.06 2.04 9.79
C THR A 181 2.87 1.92 11.06
N ALA A 182 2.19 1.69 12.18
CA ALA A 182 2.84 1.51 13.47
C ALA A 182 2.20 0.38 14.28
N ALA A 183 3.07 -0.44 14.88
CA ALA A 183 2.69 -1.55 15.73
C ALA A 183 3.42 -1.49 17.08
N GLY A 184 2.84 -2.16 18.09
CA GLY A 184 3.36 -2.18 19.45
C GLY A 184 3.17 -0.88 20.22
N THR A 185 3.88 -0.74 21.34
CA THR A 185 3.78 0.40 22.25
C THR A 185 4.36 1.65 21.60
N ALA A 186 3.54 2.67 21.33
CA ALA A 186 4.02 3.95 20.83
C ALA A 186 4.83 4.72 21.89
N PRO A 187 5.69 5.66 21.45
CA PRO A 187 6.17 6.75 22.28
C PRO A 187 5.02 7.49 22.99
N SER A 188 5.30 8.15 24.11
CA SER A 188 4.30 8.86 24.92
C SER A 188 3.56 9.98 24.16
N ASP A 189 4.16 10.53 23.11
CA ASP A 189 3.61 11.56 22.22
C ASP A 189 3.13 11.00 20.87
N GLY A 190 3.05 9.66 20.75
CA GLY A 190 2.68 8.95 19.52
C GLY A 190 3.78 8.95 18.45
N TRP A 191 3.49 8.34 17.31
CA TRP A 191 4.43 8.30 16.20
C TRP A 191 4.29 9.54 15.33
N ARG A 192 5.28 10.45 15.38
CA ARG A 192 5.27 11.63 14.51
C ARG A 192 5.57 11.24 13.05
N ILE A 193 4.70 11.69 12.16
CA ILE A 193 4.89 11.66 10.71
C ILE A 193 5.16 13.10 10.26
N SER A 194 6.29 13.29 9.60
CA SER A 194 6.70 14.55 9.00
C SER A 194 6.55 14.47 7.49
N GLY A 195 6.38 15.60 6.81
CA GLY A 195 6.41 15.65 5.35
C GLY A 195 5.11 15.29 4.63
N ILE A 196 3.97 15.24 5.35
CA ILE A 196 2.65 15.25 4.72
C ILE A 196 2.38 16.68 4.23
N GLY A 197 2.95 16.99 3.07
CA GLY A 197 2.94 18.33 2.48
C GLY A 197 3.85 19.32 3.19
N ASN A 198 3.62 20.61 2.92
CA ASN A 198 4.33 21.73 3.55
C ASN A 198 3.71 22.18 4.89
N SER A 199 2.85 21.36 5.51
CA SER A 199 2.31 21.66 6.83
C SER A 199 3.44 21.60 7.88
N ALA A 200 3.63 22.69 8.63
CA ALA A 200 4.63 22.77 9.68
C ALA A 200 4.29 21.90 10.90
N ALA A 201 3.04 21.46 11.05
CA ALA A 201 2.59 20.64 12.16
C ALA A 201 2.74 19.14 11.82
N PRO A 202 3.55 18.37 12.59
CA PRO A 202 3.65 16.93 12.39
C PRO A 202 2.31 16.26 12.71
N LEU A 203 1.92 15.29 11.89
CA LEU A 203 0.78 14.42 12.19
C LEU A 203 1.23 13.37 13.21
N THR A 204 0.48 13.19 14.29
CA THR A 204 0.70 12.07 15.20
C THR A 204 -0.15 10.90 14.76
N LEU A 205 0.51 9.79 14.39
CA LEU A 205 -0.14 8.52 14.08
C LEU A 205 -0.42 7.76 15.38
N PRO A 206 -1.69 7.47 15.70
CA PRO A 206 -2.03 6.57 16.80
C PRO A 206 -1.46 5.17 16.57
N CYS A 207 -1.29 4.38 17.63
CA CYS A 207 -1.05 2.94 17.47
C CYS A 207 -2.18 2.32 16.63
N GLN A 208 -1.85 1.28 15.85
CA GLN A 208 -2.84 0.52 15.08
C GLN A 208 -3.60 1.35 14.04
N HIS A 209 -3.00 2.45 13.57
CA HIS A 209 -3.46 3.18 12.42
C HIS A 209 -2.36 3.18 11.36
N ALA A 210 -2.75 3.43 10.13
CA ALA A 210 -1.84 3.63 9.03
C ALA A 210 -2.25 4.83 8.19
N LEU A 211 -1.24 5.43 7.57
CA LEU A 211 -1.37 6.55 6.65
C LEU A 211 -0.86 6.11 5.28
N ALA A 212 -1.64 6.32 4.23
CA ALA A 212 -1.20 6.21 2.86
C ALA A 212 -1.19 7.59 2.21
N VAL A 213 -0.09 7.94 1.56
CA VAL A 213 0.07 9.16 0.77
C VAL A 213 0.33 8.75 -0.68
N ARG A 214 -0.62 9.03 -1.57
CA ARG A 214 -0.54 8.71 -3.00
C ARG A 214 -0.40 9.98 -3.81
N ARG A 215 0.48 9.96 -4.81
CA ARG A 215 0.60 11.10 -5.73
C ARG A 215 -0.65 11.21 -6.61
N LEU A 216 -1.25 12.40 -6.64
CA LEU A 216 -2.38 12.71 -7.52
C LEU A 216 -1.87 13.32 -8.84
N ASP A 217 -0.99 14.31 -8.75
CA ASP A 217 -0.35 14.95 -9.90
C ASP A 217 1.08 15.42 -9.57
N ALA A 218 1.66 16.32 -10.38
CA ALA A 218 3.02 16.81 -10.16
C ALA A 218 3.19 17.66 -8.88
N HIS A 219 2.09 18.18 -8.36
CA HIS A 219 2.03 19.12 -7.24
C HIS A 219 1.12 18.64 -6.11
N SER A 220 0.16 17.75 -6.37
CA SER A 220 -0.82 17.32 -5.37
C SER A 220 -0.64 15.86 -4.97
N ARG A 221 -0.96 15.57 -3.70
CA ARG A 221 -1.00 14.22 -3.12
C ARG A 221 -2.29 14.03 -2.35
N ILE A 222 -2.75 12.80 -2.25
CA ILE A 222 -3.87 12.42 -1.39
C ILE A 222 -3.29 11.67 -0.19
N ALA A 223 -3.58 12.16 1.01
CA ALA A 223 -3.26 11.50 2.26
C ALA A 223 -4.54 10.89 2.85
N VAL A 224 -4.50 9.61 3.22
CA VAL A 224 -5.61 8.90 3.87
C VAL A 224 -5.11 8.19 5.12
N LEU A 225 -5.80 8.41 6.23
CA LEU A 225 -5.58 7.78 7.52
C LEU A 225 -6.70 6.76 7.79
N ALA A 226 -6.32 5.55 8.18
CA ALA A 226 -7.24 4.45 8.46
C ALA A 226 -6.68 3.49 9.54
N ASP A 227 -7.47 2.49 9.93
CA ASP A 227 -7.11 1.49 10.95
C ASP A 227 -6.10 0.43 10.46
N SER A 228 -5.79 0.39 9.16
CA SER A 228 -4.79 -0.51 8.59
C SER A 228 -4.15 0.06 7.34
N ALA A 229 -2.96 -0.43 6.98
CA ALA A 229 -2.26 0.04 5.79
C ALA A 229 -3.07 -0.25 4.52
N LEU A 230 -3.74 -1.40 4.47
CA LEU A 230 -4.59 -1.79 3.34
C LEU A 230 -5.77 -0.83 3.16
N LEU A 231 -6.47 -0.47 4.24
CA LEU A 231 -7.60 0.48 4.17
C LEU A 231 -7.13 1.87 3.77
N ALA A 232 -6.02 2.35 4.34
CA ALA A 232 -5.46 3.65 4.00
C ALA A 232 -5.08 3.71 2.51
N LEU A 233 -4.40 2.67 2.02
CA LEU A 233 -4.06 2.51 0.61
C LEU A 233 -5.30 2.47 -0.28
N ALA A 234 -6.30 1.65 0.07
CA ALA A 234 -7.56 1.52 -0.66
C ALA A 234 -8.28 2.88 -0.76
N GLY A 235 -8.38 3.62 0.35
CA GLY A 235 -8.96 4.95 0.34
C GLY A 235 -8.18 5.95 -0.50
N SER A 236 -6.84 5.89 -0.49
CA SER A 236 -6.03 6.72 -1.37
C SER A 236 -6.28 6.40 -2.86
N ALA A 237 -6.49 5.13 -3.20
CA ALA A 237 -6.78 4.69 -4.57
C ALA A 237 -8.18 5.14 -5.02
N VAL A 238 -9.21 4.93 -4.20
CA VAL A 238 -10.58 5.39 -4.49
C VAL A 238 -10.62 6.90 -4.64
N ALA A 239 -9.93 7.65 -3.78
CA ALA A 239 -9.86 9.09 -3.87
C ALA A 239 -9.16 9.60 -5.15
N THR A 240 -8.21 8.82 -5.68
CA THR A 240 -7.52 9.15 -6.93
C THR A 240 -8.39 8.80 -8.15
N THR A 241 -9.04 7.64 -8.14
CA THR A 241 -9.79 7.11 -9.29
C THR A 241 -11.20 7.68 -9.39
N HIS A 242 -11.85 7.96 -8.26
CA HIS A 242 -13.25 8.39 -8.17
C HIS A 242 -13.41 9.63 -7.27
N PRO A 243 -12.77 10.76 -7.60
CA PRO A 243 -12.71 11.94 -6.73
C PRO A 243 -14.09 12.44 -6.29
N ASP A 244 -15.09 12.40 -7.18
CA ASP A 244 -16.46 12.87 -6.91
C ASP A 244 -17.20 12.03 -5.85
N SER A 245 -16.79 10.78 -5.65
CA SER A 245 -17.41 9.84 -4.70
C SER A 245 -16.56 9.59 -3.45
N ALA A 246 -15.29 10.04 -3.49
CA ALA A 246 -14.27 9.74 -2.49
C ALA A 246 -14.69 10.12 -1.07
N ALA A 247 -15.26 11.31 -0.89
CA ALA A 247 -15.64 11.78 0.45
C ALA A 247 -16.75 10.95 1.10
N ARG A 248 -17.72 10.49 0.29
CA ARG A 248 -18.78 9.60 0.75
C ARG A 248 -18.22 8.23 1.11
N TRP A 249 -17.34 7.70 0.26
CA TRP A 249 -16.73 6.39 0.46
C TRP A 249 -15.80 6.36 1.68
N LEU A 250 -14.96 7.38 1.87
CA LEU A 250 -14.11 7.49 3.07
C LEU A 250 -14.96 7.58 4.34
N SER A 251 -16.03 8.37 4.31
CA SER A 251 -16.95 8.51 5.44
C SER A 251 -17.66 7.20 5.79
N SER A 252 -18.10 6.41 4.81
CA SER A 252 -18.78 5.13 5.06
C SER A 252 -17.86 4.09 5.70
N HIS A 253 -16.55 4.22 5.50
CA HIS A 253 -15.54 3.34 6.08
C HIS A 253 -14.80 3.98 7.26
N ARG A 254 -15.29 5.10 7.80
CA ARG A 254 -14.70 5.82 8.96
C ARG A 254 -13.24 6.23 8.76
N MET A 255 -12.87 6.56 7.52
CA MET A 255 -11.53 7.03 7.18
C MET A 255 -11.46 8.55 7.10
N ALA A 256 -10.26 9.06 7.31
CA ALA A 256 -9.93 10.47 7.16
C ALA A 256 -9.08 10.67 5.91
N GLY A 257 -9.39 11.67 5.09
CA GLY A 257 -8.63 11.95 3.87
C GLY A 257 -8.46 13.45 3.62
N CYS A 258 -7.33 13.85 3.07
CA CYS A 258 -7.09 15.21 2.59
C CYS A 258 -6.23 15.24 1.32
N ILE A 259 -6.41 16.32 0.55
CA ILE A 259 -5.52 16.69 -0.55
C ILE A 259 -4.43 17.60 0.00
N VAL A 260 -3.22 17.29 -0.40
CA VAL A 260 -1.99 17.95 0.03
C VAL A 260 -1.35 18.54 -1.21
N ASP A 261 -1.45 19.85 -1.38
CA ASP A 261 -0.77 20.57 -2.47
C ASP A 261 0.65 20.96 -2.02
N ASP A 262 1.64 20.69 -2.86
CA ASP A 262 3.04 21.07 -2.64
C ASP A 262 3.22 22.60 -2.81
N ALA A 263 2.34 23.27 -3.57
CA ALA A 263 2.35 24.73 -3.76
C ALA A 263 1.63 25.48 -2.63
N ASP A 264 0.56 24.91 -2.08
CA ASP A 264 -0.24 25.56 -1.05
C ASP A 264 0.14 25.06 0.35
N ARG A 265 0.47 25.99 1.25
CA ARG A 265 1.00 25.69 2.60
C ARG A 265 -0.06 25.12 3.55
N LYS A 266 -1.21 24.69 3.05
CA LYS A 266 -2.39 24.34 3.85
C LYS A 266 -3.04 23.05 3.36
N ALA A 267 -2.46 21.92 3.76
CA ALA A 267 -3.04 20.59 3.62
C ALA A 267 -4.38 20.39 4.37
N SER A 268 -4.84 21.41 5.10
CA SER A 268 -5.92 21.32 6.10
C SER A 268 -6.96 22.45 6.00
N THR A 269 -7.10 23.11 4.84
CA THR A 269 -8.30 23.94 4.59
C THR A 269 -9.52 23.05 4.39
N PRO A 270 -10.74 23.51 4.76
CA PRO A 270 -11.98 22.76 4.53
C PRO A 270 -12.18 22.33 3.07
N GLU A 271 -11.66 23.12 2.14
CA GLU A 271 -11.71 22.88 0.69
C GLU A 271 -10.82 21.70 0.24
N ASN A 272 -9.78 21.38 1.02
CA ASN A 272 -8.83 20.30 0.75
C ASN A 272 -9.18 19.00 1.50
N MET A 273 -10.27 18.97 2.28
CA MET A 273 -10.66 17.77 3.03
C MET A 273 -11.55 16.86 2.19
N ILE A 274 -11.17 15.57 2.12
CA ILE A 274 -11.98 14.50 1.52
C ILE A 274 -12.70 13.69 2.64
N GLY A 275 -12.66 14.15 3.89
CA GLY A 275 -13.30 13.51 5.03
C GLY A 275 -13.01 14.25 6.34
N ALA A 276 -13.42 13.67 7.47
CA ALA A 276 -13.06 14.22 8.78
C ALA A 276 -11.57 13.98 9.06
N TRP A 277 -10.71 14.94 8.72
CA TRP A 277 -9.30 14.89 9.10
C TRP A 277 -9.18 15.12 10.61
N PRO A 278 -8.40 14.32 11.37
CA PRO A 278 -8.16 14.65 12.77
C PRO A 278 -7.60 16.06 12.82
N GLU A 279 -8.29 16.95 13.54
CA GLU A 279 -7.79 18.32 13.71
C GLU A 279 -6.35 18.20 14.20
N LEU A 280 -5.43 18.86 13.49
CA LEU A 280 -4.06 19.11 13.92
C LEU A 280 -4.15 19.99 15.17
N THR A 281 -4.60 19.41 16.26
CA THR A 281 -4.69 20.07 17.55
C THR A 281 -3.28 20.12 18.06
N GLU A 282 -2.66 21.29 17.90
CA GLU A 282 -1.75 21.77 18.95
C GLU A 282 -2.49 21.56 20.27
N SER A 283 -2.02 20.61 21.08
CA SER A 283 -2.54 20.32 22.42
C SER A 283 -3.90 19.61 22.51
N GLN A 284 -3.85 18.27 22.56
CA GLN A 284 -4.61 17.54 23.58
C GLN A 284 -3.66 16.60 24.34
N ALA A 285 -2.76 17.22 25.12
CA ALA A 285 -2.21 16.58 26.31
C ALA A 285 -3.15 16.92 27.48
N ALA A 286 -3.85 15.91 27.97
CA ALA A 286 -4.43 15.88 29.32
C ALA A 286 -3.99 14.57 29.98
#